data_AF-A0A3B1B675-F1
#
_entry.id   AF-A0A3B1B675-F1
#
_cell.length_a   1.000
_cell.length_b   1.000
_cell.length_c   1.000
_cell.angle_alpha   90.00
_cell.angle_beta   90.00
_cell.angle_gamma   90.00
#
_symmetry.space_group_name_H-M   'P 1'
#
loop_
_entity.id
_entity.type
_entity.pdbx_description
1 polymer ?
#
loop_
_entity_poly.entity_id
_entity_poly.type
_entity_poly.pdbx_seq_one_letter_code
_entity_poly.pdbx_strand_id
1 'polypeptide(L)' 'MELNEISGLIIDSAIKVHTTPGPGLLESAYEACLKHELSIET' A
#
# COMPACT_ATOMS: atom_id res chain seq x y z
N MET A 1 3.61 -7.48 16.85
CA MET A 1 4.21 -7.47 15.51
C MET A 1 5.61 -6.96 15.65
N GLU A 2 6.57 -7.68 15.10
CA GLU A 2 7.96 -7.23 15.02
C GLU A 2 8.10 -6.11 13.98
N LEU A 3 9.09 -5.24 14.12
CA LEU A 3 9.28 -4.09 13.21
C LEU A 3 9.40 -4.52 11.72
N ASN A 4 10.00 -5.68 11.48
CA ASN A 4 10.14 -6.25 10.14
C ASN A 4 8.80 -6.68 9.52
N GLU A 5 7.84 -7.10 10.35
CA GLU A 5 6.51 -7.48 9.88
C GLU A 5 5.71 -6.24 9.47
N ILE A 6 5.80 -5.19 10.28
CA ILE A 6 5.16 -3.89 10.00
C ILE A 6 5.73 -3.28 8.72
N SER A 7 7.05 -3.24 8.57
CA SER A 7 7.67 -2.69 7.37
C SER A 7 7.39 -3.53 6.13
N GLY A 8 7.35 -4.86 6.26
CA GLY A 8 6.95 -5.78 5.18
C GLY A 8 5.56 -5.47 4.65
N LEU A 9 4.57 -5.34 5.54
CA LEU A 9 3.18 -4.99 5.16
C LEU A 9 3.11 -3.66 4.40
N ILE A 10 3.83 -2.64 4.87
CA ILE A 10 3.84 -1.32 4.23
C ILE A 10 4.41 -1.42 2.81
N ILE A 11 5.53 -2.14 2.65
CA ILE A 11 6.19 -2.31 1.36
C ILE A 11 5.29 -3.09 0.39
N ASP A 12 4.69 -4.19 0.84
CA ASP A 12 3.80 -5.01 0.02
C ASP A 12 2.58 -4.23 -0.45
N SER A 13 1.92 -3.49 0.43
CA SER A 13 0.79 -2.63 0.08
C SER A 13 1.20 -1.53 -0.92
N ALA A 14 2.34 -0.87 -0.73
CA ALA A 14 2.85 0.14 -1.67
C ALA A 14 3.18 -0.44 -3.05
N ILE A 15 3.75 -1.65 -3.11
CA ILE A 15 4.03 -2.35 -4.38
C ILE A 15 2.73 -2.63 -5.14
N LYS A 16 1.66 -3.06 -4.46
CA LYS A 16 0.35 -3.28 -5.11
C LYS A 16 -0.20 -1.99 -5.73
N VAL A 17 -0.11 -0.87 -5.02
CA VAL A 17 -0.52 0.46 -5.52
C VAL A 17 0.37 0.96 -6.65
N HIS A 18 1.64 0.56 -6.73
CA HIS A 18 2.51 0.92 -7.85
C HIS A 18 2.36 0.03 -9.08
N THR A 19 1.86 -1.20 -8.91
CA THR A 19 1.75 -2.19 -10.00
C THR A 19 0.37 -2.23 -10.65
N THR A 20 -0.71 -2.13 -9.88
CA THR A 20 -2.09 -2.27 -10.40
C THR A 20 -2.58 -1.00 -11.12
N PRO A 21 -2.58 0.18 -10.48
CA PRO A 21 -2.94 1.46 -11.12
C PRO A 21 -1.80 2.05 -11.97
N GLY A 22 -0.55 1.70 -11.67
CA GLY A 22 0.66 2.24 -12.33
C GLY A 22 1.18 3.55 -11.72
N PRO A 23 2.32 4.06 -12.22
CA PRO A 23 2.92 5.30 -11.75
C PRO A 23 2.11 6.53 -12.19
N GLY A 24 2.22 7.65 -11.46
CA GLY A 24 1.60 8.92 -11.82
C GLY A 24 0.21 9.18 -11.22
N LEU A 25 -0.17 8.42 -10.19
CA LEU A 25 -1.35 8.71 -9.37
C LEU A 25 -1.26 10.12 -8.76
N LEU A 26 -2.42 10.79 -8.69
CA LEU A 26 -2.58 11.92 -7.78
C LEU A 26 -2.33 11.46 -6.35
N GLU A 27 -1.73 12.31 -5.53
CA GLU A 27 -1.40 12.01 -4.14
C GLU A 27 -2.63 11.52 -3.35
N SER A 28 -3.78 12.19 -3.50
CA SER A 28 -5.04 11.79 -2.84
C SER A 28 -5.56 10.42 -3.29
N ALA A 29 -5.34 10.05 -4.55
CA ALA A 29 -5.68 8.74 -5.06
C ALA A 29 -4.73 7.67 -4.52
N TYR A 30 -3.42 7.99 -4.46
CA TYR A 30 -2.41 7.10 -3.88
C TYR A 30 -2.69 6.82 -2.40
N GLU A 31 -3.00 7.84 -1.61
CA GLU A 31 -3.36 7.70 -0.19
C GLU A 31 -4.60 6.82 0.00
N ALA A 32 -5.65 7.03 -0.80
CA ALA A 32 -6.87 6.23 -0.72
C ALA A 32 -6.60 4.75 -1.06
N CYS A 33 -5.83 4.49 -2.12
CA CYS A 33 -5.43 3.14 -2.52
C CYS A 33 -4.54 2.48 -1.45
N LEU A 34 -3.53 3.19 -0.93
CA LEU A 34 -2.64 2.64 0.08
C LEU A 34 -3.39 2.33 1.38
N LYS A 35 -4.30 3.21 1.80
CA LYS A 35 -5.17 2.96 2.95
C LYS A 35 -6.02 1.70 2.72
N HIS A 36 -6.58 1.53 1.54
CA HIS A 36 -7.34 0.32 1.18
C HIS A 36 -6.47 -0.94 1.30
N GLU A 37 -5.27 -0.93 0.70
CA GLU A 37 -4.34 -2.07 0.74
C GLU A 37 -3.84 -2.40 2.15
N LEU A 38 -3.70 -1.40 3.03
CA LEU A 38 -3.30 -1.59 4.42
C LEU A 38 -4.46 -2.02 5.33
N SER A 39 -5.71 -1.86 4.90
CA SER A 39 -6.91 -2.14 5.71
C SER A 39 -7.47 -3.55 5.51
N ILE A 40 -6.95 -4.34 4.57
CA ILE A 40 -7.43 -5.70 4.30
C ILE A 40 -6.61 -6.70 5.11
N GLU A 41 -7.15 -7.09 6.26
CA GLU A 41 -6.98 -8.45 6.79
C GLU A 41 -8.13 -9.32 6.23
N THR A 42 -7.79 -10.30 5.40
CA THR A 42 -8.62 -11.49 5.11
C THR A 42 -7.72 -12.70 4.98
#